data_AF-A0A5N8YMM8-F1
#
_entry.id   AF-A0A5N8YMM8-F1
#
_cell.length_a   1.000
_cell.length_b   1.000
_cell.length_c   1.000
_cell.angle_alpha   90.00
_cell.angle_beta   90.00
_cell.angle_gamma   90.00
#
_symmetry.space_group_name_H-M   'P 1'
#
loop_
_entity.id
_entity.type
_entity.pdbx_description
1 polymer ?
#
loop_
_entity_poly.entity_id
_entity_poly.type
_entity_poly.pdbx_seq_one_letter_code
_entity_poly.pdbx_strand_id
1 'polypeptide(L)'
;MNPLEQPIQHKKEFFFAWQEWLKGSSLSDISNFLNLQPDFNDIPVETLEIWKDCFENISALDQEEDRIFRWDKMDQYGIPWRDANFLLSISQAYENPTGRLMKWIWRLSKIKDIGRWDIERLLGLAE
;
A
#
# COMPACT_ATOMS: atom_id res chain seq x y z
N MET A 1 7.43 -19.35 15.18
CA MET A 1 6.16 -18.78 14.69
C MET A 1 6.46 -18.14 13.36
N ASN A 2 5.66 -18.42 12.33
CA ASN A 2 5.83 -17.77 11.04
C ASN A 2 5.37 -16.30 11.22
N PRO A 3 6.21 -15.29 10.95
CA PRO A 3 5.83 -13.87 11.09
C PRO A 3 4.57 -13.52 10.28
N LEU A 4 4.32 -14.29 9.22
CA LEU A 4 3.19 -14.20 8.30
C LEU A 4 1.84 -14.63 8.90
N GLU A 5 1.82 -15.30 10.07
CA GLU A 5 0.57 -15.76 10.71
C GLU A 5 -0.04 -14.75 11.69
N GLN A 6 0.71 -13.71 12.08
CA GLN A 6 0.15 -12.66 12.94
C GLN A 6 -0.57 -11.59 12.10
N PRO A 7 -1.75 -11.12 12.54
CA PRO A 7 -2.41 -10.02 11.86
C PRO A 7 -1.50 -8.80 11.87
N ILE A 8 -1.10 -8.33 10.68
CA ILE A 8 -0.30 -7.11 10.51
C ILE A 8 -0.99 -5.96 11.25
N GLN A 9 -0.37 -5.50 12.33
CA GLN A 9 -0.74 -4.28 13.04
C GLN A 9 -0.24 -3.06 12.24
N HIS A 10 -0.84 -1.89 12.43
CA HIS A 10 -0.48 -0.67 11.69
C HIS A 10 -0.53 -0.84 10.16
N LYS A 11 -1.64 -1.41 9.65
CA LYS A 11 -1.82 -1.75 8.22
C LYS A 11 -1.61 -0.57 7.26
N LYS A 12 -1.87 0.66 7.72
CA LYS A 12 -1.66 1.87 6.94
C LYS A 12 -0.16 2.15 6.83
N GLU A 13 0.52 2.21 7.96
CA GLU A 13 1.95 2.44 8.06
C GLU A 13 2.76 1.34 7.35
N PHE A 14 2.34 0.08 7.48
CA PHE A 14 2.91 -1.05 6.72
C PHE A 14 2.81 -0.83 5.20
N PHE A 15 1.66 -0.36 4.71
CA PHE A 15 1.47 -0.12 3.28
C PHE A 15 2.41 0.96 2.76
N PHE A 16 2.53 2.08 3.49
CA PHE A 16 3.45 3.16 3.09
C PHE A 16 4.91 2.76 3.24
N ALA A 17 5.26 2.01 4.28
CA ALA A 17 6.60 1.43 4.45
C ALA A 17 6.96 0.51 3.28
N TRP A 18 6.00 -0.30 2.81
CA TRP A 18 6.18 -1.15 1.63
C TRP A 18 6.43 -0.32 0.37
N GLN A 19 5.69 0.77 0.15
CA GLN A 19 5.92 1.63 -1.01
C GLN A 19 7.32 2.24 -1.00
N GLU A 20 7.79 2.73 0.16
CA GLU A 20 9.16 3.25 0.31
C GLU A 20 10.22 2.15 0.13
N TRP A 21 9.97 0.94 0.64
CA TRP A 21 10.85 -0.20 0.39
C TRP A 21 10.98 -0.52 -1.10
N LEU A 22 9.89 -0.50 -1.86
CA LEU A 22 9.92 -0.72 -3.31
C LEU A 22 10.70 0.38 -4.07
N LYS A 23 10.74 1.60 -3.55
CA LYS A 23 11.57 2.69 -4.10
C LYS A 23 13.07 2.50 -3.80
N GLY A 24 13.41 1.54 -2.95
CA GLY A 24 14.79 1.27 -2.52
C GLY A 24 15.22 2.05 -1.28
N SER A 25 14.28 2.66 -0.54
CA SER A 25 14.56 3.38 0.70
C SER A 25 15.09 2.42 1.77
N SER A 26 16.06 2.88 2.57
CA SER A 26 16.58 2.09 3.69
C SER A 26 15.57 2.00 4.84
N LEU A 27 15.70 1.02 5.74
CA LEU A 27 14.83 0.94 6.92
C LEU A 27 14.88 2.20 7.79
N SER A 28 16.03 2.86 7.88
CA SER A 28 16.16 4.16 8.55
C SER A 28 15.36 5.25 7.87
N ASP A 29 15.38 5.30 6.54
CA ASP A 29 14.62 6.30 5.77
C ASP A 29 13.12 6.04 5.88
N ILE A 30 12.71 4.77 5.83
CA ILE A 30 11.32 4.35 6.05
C ILE A 30 10.86 4.75 7.45
N SER A 31 11.64 4.46 8.49
CA SER A 31 11.31 4.84 9.87
C SER A 31 11.15 6.36 10.01
N ASN A 32 12.08 7.13 9.46
CA ASN A 32 12.01 8.58 9.45
C ASN A 32 10.77 9.07 8.70
N PHE A 33 10.47 8.51 7.52
CA PHE A 33 9.29 8.83 6.74
C PHE A 33 8.00 8.59 7.55
N LEU A 34 7.87 7.43 8.21
CA LEU A 34 6.68 7.11 9.02
C LEU A 34 6.52 8.07 10.21
N ASN A 35 7.60 8.42 10.89
CA ASN A 35 7.59 9.32 12.05
C ASN A 35 7.30 10.79 11.67
N LEU A 36 7.56 11.18 10.43
CA LEU A 36 7.25 12.53 9.93
C LEU A 36 5.75 12.71 9.61
N GLN A 37 4.99 11.62 9.51
CA GLN A 37 3.56 11.68 9.17
C GLN A 37 2.73 11.90 10.43
N PRO A 38 2.05 13.07 10.59
CA PRO A 38 1.32 13.42 11.81
C PRO A 38 0.10 12.53 12.08
N ASP A 39 -0.40 11.84 11.05
CA ASP A 39 -1.55 10.94 11.15
C ASP A 39 -1.13 9.48 11.43
N PHE A 40 0.16 9.16 11.53
CA PHE A 40 0.66 7.79 11.68
C PHE A 40 0.92 7.47 13.16
N ASN A 41 0.76 6.19 13.51
CA ASN A 41 1.16 5.71 14.82
C ASN A 41 2.68 5.53 14.86
N ASP A 42 3.28 5.79 16.02
CA ASP A 42 4.69 5.47 16.26
C ASP A 42 4.92 3.96 16.06
N ILE A 43 5.85 3.61 15.18
CA ILE A 43 6.17 2.22 14.86
C ILE A 43 7.43 1.80 15.63
N PRO A 44 7.34 0.79 16.51
CA PRO A 44 8.51 0.25 17.20
C PRO A 44 9.55 -0.31 16.22
N VAL A 45 10.83 -0.18 16.54
CA VAL A 45 11.93 -0.73 15.74
C VAL A 45 11.77 -2.24 15.51
N GLU A 46 11.33 -2.97 16.54
CA GLU A 46 11.04 -4.40 16.46
C GLU A 46 9.97 -4.73 15.41
N THR A 47 8.98 -3.85 15.24
CA THR A 47 7.93 -4.01 14.23
C THR A 47 8.47 -3.75 12.83
N LEU A 48 9.35 -2.77 12.67
CA LEU A 48 10.03 -2.51 11.38
C LEU A 48 10.93 -3.67 10.94
N GLU A 49 11.65 -4.31 11.86
CA GLU A 49 12.46 -5.50 11.54
C GLU A 49 11.58 -6.68 11.11
N ILE A 50 10.43 -6.90 11.75
CA ILE A 50 9.45 -7.91 11.31
C ILE A 50 8.92 -7.58 9.91
N TRP A 51 8.68 -6.30 9.61
CA TRP A 51 8.23 -5.88 8.28
C TRP A 51 9.30 -6.11 7.23
N LYS A 52 10.57 -5.83 7.55
CA LYS A 52 11.70 -6.13 6.67
C LYS A 52 11.73 -7.61 6.27
N ASP A 53 11.60 -8.52 7.24
CA ASP A 53 11.53 -9.95 6.95
C ASP A 53 10.35 -10.27 6.02
N CYS A 54 9.20 -9.62 6.18
CA CYS A 54 8.07 -9.76 5.27
C CYS A 54 8.37 -9.20 3.87
N PHE A 55 9.11 -8.08 3.80
CA PHE A 55 9.48 -7.40 2.57
C PHE A 55 10.46 -8.23 1.73
N GLU A 56 11.39 -8.90 2.40
CA GLU A 56 12.38 -9.76 1.75
C GLU A 56 11.78 -11.11 1.29
N ASN A 57 10.78 -11.64 2.01
CA ASN A 57 10.25 -12.99 1.78
C ASN A 57 8.88 -13.03 1.08
N ILE A 58 8.54 -12.00 0.31
CA ILE A 58 7.26 -11.96 -0.39
C ILE A 58 7.19 -12.99 -1.53
N SER A 59 6.01 -13.57 -1.74
CA SER A 59 5.81 -14.56 -2.80
C SER A 59 5.92 -13.92 -4.19
N ALA A 60 6.38 -14.69 -5.18
CA ALA A 60 6.47 -14.23 -6.57
C ALA A 60 5.10 -13.80 -7.14
N LEU A 61 4.01 -14.41 -6.65
CA LEU A 61 2.65 -14.05 -7.05
C LEU A 61 2.26 -12.67 -6.51
N ASP A 62 2.63 -12.39 -5.26
CA ASP A 62 2.37 -11.08 -4.65
C ASP A 62 3.28 -9.99 -5.25
N GLN A 63 4.51 -10.32 -5.66
CA GLN A 63 5.42 -9.40 -6.35
C GLN A 63 4.87 -8.91 -7.71
N GLU A 64 4.00 -9.68 -8.36
CA GLU A 64 3.37 -9.23 -9.61
C GLU A 64 2.46 -8.01 -9.37
N GLU A 65 1.88 -7.88 -8.17
CA GLU A 65 1.10 -6.71 -7.79
C GLU A 65 2.01 -5.47 -7.58
N ASP A 66 3.32 -5.64 -7.40
CA ASP A 66 4.26 -4.52 -7.25
C ASP A 66 4.69 -3.91 -8.59
N ARG A 67 4.30 -4.51 -9.73
CA ARG A 67 4.51 -3.94 -11.06
C ARG A 67 3.44 -2.90 -11.41
N ILE A 68 3.70 -2.12 -12.46
CA ILE A 68 2.75 -1.17 -13.04
C ILE A 68 1.41 -1.88 -13.27
N PHE A 69 0.34 -1.25 -12.80
CA PHE A 69 -1.00 -1.78 -12.87
C PHE A 69 -1.41 -2.08 -14.31
N ARG A 70 -2.03 -3.25 -14.50
CA ARG A 70 -2.49 -3.74 -15.80
C ARG A 70 -3.99 -3.94 -15.81
N TRP A 71 -4.69 -3.21 -16.66
CA TRP A 71 -6.13 -3.33 -16.85
C TRP A 71 -6.57 -4.75 -17.23
N ASP A 72 -5.78 -5.48 -18.01
CA ASP A 72 -6.10 -6.86 -18.39
C ASP A 72 -5.94 -7.87 -17.24
N LYS A 73 -5.47 -7.42 -16.06
CA LYS A 73 -5.26 -8.24 -14.86
C LYS A 73 -6.24 -7.95 -13.73
N MET A 74 -7.34 -7.24 -14.00
CA MET A 74 -8.39 -6.90 -13.01
C MET A 74 -8.85 -8.09 -12.15
N ASP A 75 -9.07 -9.26 -12.78
CA ASP A 75 -9.49 -10.47 -12.09
C ASP A 75 -8.41 -11.01 -11.14
N GLN A 76 -7.13 -10.87 -11.48
CA GLN A 76 -6.01 -11.28 -10.63
C GLN A 76 -5.90 -10.42 -9.37
N TYR A 77 -6.18 -9.11 -9.51
CA TYR A 77 -6.25 -8.20 -8.37
C TYR A 77 -7.52 -8.39 -7.52
N GLY A 78 -8.49 -9.18 -8.02
CA GLY A 78 -9.80 -9.38 -7.39
C GLY A 78 -10.68 -8.13 -7.45
N ILE A 79 -10.44 -7.24 -8.42
CA ILE A 79 -11.18 -5.99 -8.57
C ILE A 79 -12.25 -6.15 -9.66
N PRO A 80 -13.55 -5.98 -9.34
CA PRO A 80 -14.61 -6.08 -10.34
C PRO A 80 -14.51 -4.99 -11.41
N TRP A 81 -14.72 -5.34 -12.68
CA TRP A 81 -14.74 -4.40 -13.81
C TRP A 81 -15.71 -3.21 -13.64
N ARG A 82 -16.80 -3.37 -12.88
CA ARG A 82 -17.72 -2.28 -12.55
C ARG A 82 -17.06 -1.10 -11.82
N ASP A 83 -15.91 -1.32 -11.18
CA ASP A 83 -15.15 -0.30 -10.46
C ASP A 83 -14.07 0.38 -11.34
N ALA A 84 -14.02 0.08 -12.65
CA ALA A 84 -13.00 0.60 -13.56
C ALA A 84 -12.96 2.14 -13.62
N ASN A 85 -14.11 2.82 -13.55
CA ASN A 85 -14.15 4.29 -13.56
C ASN A 85 -13.45 4.90 -12.33
N PHE A 86 -13.58 4.25 -11.17
CA PHE A 86 -12.89 4.68 -9.96
C PHE A 86 -11.38 4.45 -10.10
N LEU A 87 -10.96 3.28 -10.58
CA LEU A 87 -9.55 3.02 -10.87
C LEU A 87 -8.95 4.00 -11.89
N LEU A 88 -9.74 4.44 -12.87
CA LEU A 88 -9.27 5.41 -13.86
C LEU A 88 -8.87 6.73 -13.20
N SER A 89 -9.67 7.22 -12.25
CA SER A 89 -9.31 8.44 -11.49
C SER A 89 -8.00 8.28 -10.70
N ILE A 90 -7.73 7.10 -10.15
CA ILE A 90 -6.47 6.81 -9.46
C ILE A 90 -5.31 6.81 -10.48
N SER A 91 -5.46 6.12 -11.61
CA SER A 91 -4.42 6.06 -12.64
C SER A 91 -4.06 7.40 -13.26
N GLN A 92 -4.96 8.39 -13.16
CA GLN A 92 -4.71 9.76 -13.60
C GLN A 92 -3.99 10.60 -12.54
N ALA A 93 -4.19 10.27 -11.26
CA ALA A 93 -3.58 10.97 -10.14
C ALA A 93 -2.17 10.46 -9.78
N TYR A 94 -1.86 9.21 -10.10
CA TYR A 94 -0.55 8.62 -9.89
C TYR A 94 0.14 8.33 -11.23
N GLU A 95 1.41 8.70 -11.36
CA GLU A 95 2.20 8.28 -12.52
C GLU A 95 2.55 6.79 -12.40
N ASN A 96 2.02 5.96 -13.30
CA ASN A 96 2.29 4.51 -13.37
C ASN A 96 2.06 3.76 -12.03
N PRO A 97 0.86 3.82 -11.42
CA PRO A 97 0.62 3.19 -10.13
C PRO A 97 0.79 1.68 -10.19
N THR A 98 1.28 1.09 -9.10
CA THR A 98 1.40 -0.37 -9.00
C THR A 98 0.05 -1.05 -8.80
N GLY A 99 -0.04 -2.33 -9.13
CA GLY A 99 -1.22 -3.15 -8.87
C GLY A 99 -1.64 -3.15 -7.40
N ARG A 100 -0.66 -3.23 -6.48
CA ARG A 100 -0.86 -3.23 -5.04
C ARG A 100 -1.43 -1.90 -4.56
N LEU A 101 -0.90 -0.78 -5.07
CA LEU A 101 -1.42 0.56 -4.76
C LEU A 101 -2.87 0.71 -5.22
N MET A 102 -3.16 0.35 -6.47
CA MET A 102 -4.51 0.41 -7.04
C MET A 102 -5.50 -0.43 -6.22
N LYS A 103 -5.11 -1.67 -5.90
CA LYS A 103 -5.91 -2.59 -5.09
C LYS A 103 -6.10 -2.10 -3.67
N TRP A 104 -5.10 -1.45 -3.07
CA TRP A 104 -5.20 -0.88 -1.73
C TRP A 104 -6.15 0.30 -1.67
N ILE A 105 -6.01 1.28 -2.58
CA ILE A 105 -6.93 2.43 -2.66
C ILE A 105 -8.35 1.96 -2.96
N TRP A 106 -8.52 0.97 -3.84
CA TRP A 106 -9.82 0.33 -4.07
C TRP A 106 -10.41 -0.31 -2.81
N ARG A 107 -9.63 -1.08 -2.05
CA ARG A 107 -10.11 -1.67 -0.79
C ARG A 107 -10.53 -0.62 0.21
N LEU A 108 -9.76 0.47 0.32
CA LEU A 108 -10.13 1.60 1.17
C LEU A 108 -11.46 2.21 0.71
N SER A 109 -11.64 2.49 -0.58
CA SER A 109 -12.89 3.09 -1.06
C SER A 109 -14.15 2.25 -0.81
N LYS A 110 -14.01 0.95 -0.50
CA LYS A 110 -15.12 0.07 -0.12
C LYS A 110 -15.47 0.12 1.38
N ILE A 111 -14.65 0.72 2.22
CA ILE A 111 -14.93 0.87 3.66
C ILE A 111 -15.95 2.00 3.83
N LYS A 112 -17.18 1.68 4.26
CA LYS A 112 -18.31 2.62 4.38
C LYS A 112 -18.04 3.85 5.27
N ASP A 113 -17.09 3.77 6.20
CA ASP A 113 -16.72 4.86 7.12
C ASP A 113 -15.66 5.84 6.56
N ILE A 114 -15.22 5.64 5.32
CA ILE A 114 -14.22 6.49 4.65
C ILE A 114 -14.80 7.79 4.10
N GLY A 115 -16.08 8.11 4.37
CA GLY A 115 -16.70 9.40 4.05
C GLY A 115 -16.01 10.66 4.62
N ARG A 116 -14.88 10.51 5.34
CA ARG A 116 -14.02 11.60 5.83
C ARG A 116 -12.61 11.64 5.23
N TRP A 117 -12.19 10.63 4.48
CA TRP A 117 -10.90 10.68 3.79
C TRP A 117 -11.21 11.20 2.40
N ASP A 118 -11.03 12.51 2.26
CA ASP A 118 -11.08 13.15 0.96
C ASP A 118 -10.19 12.36 0.01
N ILE A 119 -10.72 12.01 -1.16
CA ILE A 119 -9.93 11.28 -2.17
C ILE A 119 -8.66 12.09 -2.45
N GLU A 120 -8.74 13.42 -2.46
CA GLU A 120 -7.59 14.33 -2.54
C GLU A 120 -6.53 14.10 -1.45
N ARG A 121 -6.92 13.71 -0.24
CA ARG A 121 -6.00 13.42 0.87
C ARG A 121 -5.39 12.03 0.77
N LEU A 122 -6.08 11.06 0.16
CA LEU A 122 -5.51 9.77 -0.22
C LEU A 122 -4.53 9.93 -1.40
N LEU A 123 -4.89 10.77 -2.38
CA LEU A 123 -4.07 11.11 -3.54
C LEU A 123 -2.85 11.97 -3.15
N GLY A 124 -2.97 12.86 -2.16
CA GLY A 124 -1.89 13.75 -1.70
C GLY A 124 -0.83 13.07 -0.83
N LEU A 125 -1.04 11.83 -0.36
CA LEU A 125 0.01 11.02 0.28
C LEU A 125 0.99 10.41 -0.73
N ALA A 126 0.84 10.75 -2.03
CA ALA A 126 1.65 10.30 -3.14
C ALA A 126 2.78 11.25 -3.57
N GLU A 127 2.71 12.51 -3.11
CA GLU A 127 3.77 13.51 -3.29
C GLU A 127 4.80 13.41 -2.15
#